data_AF-A0A924UH79-F1
#
_entry.id   AF-A0A924UH79-F1
#
_cell.length_a   1.000
_cell.length_b   1.000
_cell.length_c   1.000
_cell.angle_alpha   90.00
_cell.angle_beta   90.00
_cell.angle_gamma   90.00
#
_symmetry.space_group_name_H-M   'P 1'
#
loop_
_entity.id
_entity.type
_entity.pdbx_description
1 polymer ?
#
loop_
_entity_poly.entity_id
_entity_poly.type
_entity_poly.pdbx_seq_one_letter_code
_entity_poly.pdbx_strand_id
1 'polypeptide(L)' 'QFPLLHPAVLSIIPGAQTPSEVQANAAAAAAVIPPALWADLKSAGLMRQDAPT' A
#
# COMPACT_ATOMS: atom_id res chain seq x y z
N GLN A 1 1.86 0.33 0.16
CA GLN A 1 2.13 -0.80 -0.76
C GLN A 1 1.10 -0.88 -1.88
N PHE A 2 -0.19 -0.65 -1.64
CA PHE A 2 -1.25 -0.71 -2.66
C PHE A 2 -0.91 -0.11 -4.05
N PRO A 3 -0.34 1.11 -4.20
CA PRO A 3 -0.06 1.62 -5.54
C PRO A 3 1.04 0.86 -6.30
N LEU A 4 1.93 0.14 -5.60
CA LEU A 4 2.95 -0.72 -6.23
C LEU A 4 2.35 -1.99 -6.86
N LEU A 5 1.08 -2.31 -6.56
CA LEU A 5 0.40 -3.47 -7.14
C LEU A 5 -0.06 -3.21 -8.59
N HIS A 6 -0.03 -1.95 -9.03
CA HIS A 6 -0.37 -1.59 -10.39
C HIS A 6 0.85 -1.73 -11.33
N PRO A 7 0.73 -2.38 -12.50
CA PRO A 7 1.87 -2.66 -13.38
C PRO A 7 2.56 -1.41 -13.94
N ALA A 8 1.86 -0.27 -13.98
CA ALA A 8 2.43 1.00 -14.42
C ALA A 8 3.29 1.73 -13.36
N VAL A 9 3.36 1.23 -12.11
CA VAL A 9 4.05 1.91 -11.01
C VAL A 9 5.34 1.17 -10.67
N LEU A 10 6.48 1.78 -10.98
CA LEU A 10 7.80 1.21 -10.66
C LEU A 10 8.23 1.50 -9.22
N SER A 11 7.98 2.70 -8.72
CA SER A 11 8.46 3.16 -7.41
C SER A 11 7.52 4.20 -6.80
N ILE A 12 7.52 4.29 -5.46
CA ILE A 12 6.83 5.35 -4.70
C ILE A 12 7.89 6.09 -3.88
N ILE A 13 7.87 7.42 -3.94
CA ILE A 13 8.76 8.28 -3.15
C ILE A 13 7.89 9.01 -2.12
N PRO A 14 7.77 8.51 -0.88
CA PRO A 14 7.03 9.20 0.16
C PRO A 14 7.83 10.40 0.66
N GLY A 15 7.13 11.52 0.91
CA GLY A 15 7.74 12.69 1.54
C GLY A 15 8.10 12.43 3.01
N ALA A 16 9.12 13.12 3.50
CA ALA A 16 9.49 13.15 4.92
C ALA A 16 10.22 14.48 5.22
N GLN A 17 9.69 15.25 6.16
CA GLN A 17 10.29 16.48 6.68
C GLN A 17 11.12 16.22 7.95
N THR A 18 10.84 15.13 8.67
CA THR A 18 11.52 14.76 9.92
C THR A 18 12.12 13.35 9.86
N PRO A 19 13.15 13.04 10.68
CA PRO A 19 13.70 11.69 10.75
C PRO A 19 12.68 10.60 11.14
N SER A 20 11.71 10.94 12.01
CA SER A 20 10.63 10.03 12.40
C SER A 20 9.73 9.65 11.23
N GLU A 21 9.49 10.57 10.29
CA GLU A 21 8.70 10.27 9.09
C GLU A 21 9.46 9.33 8.14
N VAL A 22 10.79 9.46 8.03
CA VAL A 22 11.61 8.49 7.28
C VAL A 22 11.48 7.10 7.89
N GLN A 23 11.56 6.99 9.21
CA GLN A 23 11.39 5.72 9.92
C GLN A 23 9.99 5.14 9.73
N ALA A 24 8.95 5.98 9.82
CA ALA A 24 7.57 5.56 9.57
C ALA A 24 7.35 5.07 8.13
N ASN A 25 7.92 5.76 7.14
CA ASN A 25 7.88 5.35 5.74
C ASN A 25 8.55 4.00 5.53
N ALA A 26 9.72 3.77 6.14
CA ALA A 26 10.42 2.48 6.08
C ALA A 26 9.61 1.36 6.73
N ALA A 27 9.02 1.61 7.90
CA ALA A 27 8.16 0.64 8.58
C ALA A 27 6.90 0.30 7.74
N ALA A 28 6.26 1.30 7.14
CA ALA A 28 5.10 1.09 6.26
C ALA A 28 5.46 0.32 4.99
N ALA A 29 6.66 0.56 4.43
CA ALA A 29 7.17 -0.19 3.28
C ALA A 29 7.43 -1.66 3.62
N ALA A 30 7.87 -1.96 4.85
CA ALA A 30 8.18 -3.32 5.31
C ALA A 30 6.99 -4.09 5.93
N ALA A 31 5.85 -3.42 6.16
CA ALA A 31 4.69 -4.04 6.79
C ALA A 31 4.20 -5.26 5.98
N VAL A 32 3.96 -6.39 6.63
CA VAL A 32 3.37 -7.55 5.95
C VAL A 32 1.86 -7.34 5.89
N ILE A 33 1.32 -7.19 4.67
CA ILE A 33 -0.12 -7.10 4.44
C ILE A 33 -0.62 -8.47 3.99
N PRO A 34 -1.52 -9.13 4.75
CA PRO A 34 -2.10 -10.40 4.32
C PRO A 34 -2.83 -10.23 2.99
N PRO A 35 -2.59 -11.08 1.97
CA PRO A 35 -3.27 -10.96 0.67
C PRO A 35 -4.81 -11.03 0.80
N ALA A 36 -5.31 -11.77 1.79
CA ALA A 36 -6.75 -11.88 2.08
C ALA A 36 -7.40 -10.54 2.42
N LEU A 37 -6.67 -9.59 3.02
CA LEU A 37 -7.21 -8.27 3.37
C LEU A 37 -7.77 -7.55 2.14
N TRP A 38 -7.10 -7.68 1.00
CA TRP A 38 -7.54 -7.04 -0.23
C TRP A 38 -8.85 -7.62 -0.77
N ALA A 39 -8.99 -8.94 -0.70
CA ALA A 39 -10.21 -9.63 -1.07
C ALA A 39 -11.37 -9.25 -0.15
N ASP A 40 -11.12 -9.18 1.16
CA ASP A 40 -12.13 -8.79 2.16
C ASP A 40 -12.61 -7.34 1.93
N LEU A 41 -11.69 -6.40 1.67
CA LEU A 41 -12.03 -5.01 1.36
C LEU A 41 -12.89 -4.88 0.10
N LYS A 42 -12.59 -5.67 -0.94
CA LYS A 42 -13.43 -5.74 -2.15
C LYS A 42 -14.80 -6.33 -1.82
N SER A 43 -14.86 -7.46 -1.11
CA SER A 43 -16.13 -8.09 -0.74
C SER A 43 -17.02 -7.19 0.11
N ALA A 44 -16.43 -6.37 0.98
CA ALA A 44 -17.13 -5.40 1.81
C ALA A 44 -17.56 -4.12 1.06
N GLY A 45 -17.21 -3.98 -0.23
CA GLY A 45 -17.51 -2.77 -1.01
C GLY A 45 -16.68 -1.55 -0.61
N LEU A 46 -15.63 -1.74 0.18
CA LEU A 46 -14.72 -0.67 0.65
C LEU A 46 -13.58 -0.40 -0.36
N MET A 47 -13.43 -1.26 -1.36
CA MET A 47 -12.50 -1.12 -2.46
C MET A 47 -13.21 -1.46 -3.77
N ARG A 48 -12.84 -0.76 -4.85
CA ARG A 48 -13.32 -1.11 -6.20
C ARG A 48 -12.91 -2.54 -6.56
N GLN A 49 -13.82 -3.28 -7.19
CA GLN A 49 -13.58 -4.67 -7.59
C GLN A 49 -12.40 -4.81 -8.56
N ASP A 50 -12.19 -3.82 -9.42
CA ASP A 50 -11.13 -3.80 -10.43
C ASP A 50 -9.83 -3.15 -9.94
N ALA A 51 -9.71 -2.81 -8.66
CA ALA A 51 -8.46 -2.31 -8.08
C ALA A 51 -7.35 -3.39 -8.13
N PRO A 52 -6.08 -3.02 -8.37
CA PRO A 52 -4.95 -3.96 -8.34
C PRO A 52 -4.67 -4.42 -6.90
N THR A 53 -4.53 -5.73 -6.68
CA THR A 53 -4.39 -6.35 -5.34
C THR A 53 -3.51 -7.58 -5.37
#